data_AF-A0A520TRP0-F1
#
_entry.id   AF-A0A520TRP0-F1
#
_cell.length_a   1.000
_cell.length_b   1.000
_cell.length_c   1.000
_cell.angle_alpha   90.00
_cell.angle_beta   90.00
_cell.angle_gamma   90.00
#
_symmetry.space_group_name_H-M   'P 1'
#
loop_
_entity.id
_entity.type
_entity.pdbx_description
1 polymer ?
#
loop_
_entity_poly.entity_id
_entity_poly.type
_entity_poly.pdbx_seq_one_letter_code
_entity_poly.pdbx_strand_id
1 'polypeptide(L)'
;MSSPVIIYGVPFSQPVRAVLWLMLYKQKSFELVLINPGSSSEGGSRHPDYLAKFPTGTIPSLEDKETGFVLSESHAIMGYLCNKYKWTDLYPDNHEERAKVDSYLHLHHRNVREASIGLVAPKVRKDLSFSEDFLKISHANIHKAFHAIEEGWLNKSRFLVGDDLTIADLSAYVEIGQLQRKFTNVYDFEPFPNITRWLEEMNQVAYHDEVHTSLYELGDISTEAPSMETIINANKKAYVTLQEKISEMKE
;
A
#
# COMPACT_ATOMS: atom_id res chain seq x y z
N MET A 1 16.96 -16.27 14.51
CA MET A 1 16.78 -17.09 13.30
C MET A 1 16.13 -16.19 12.23
N SER A 2 16.40 -16.38 10.94
CA SER A 2 15.78 -15.52 9.91
C SER A 2 14.26 -15.65 9.97
N SER A 3 13.49 -14.55 9.87
CA SER A 3 12.03 -14.63 9.85
C SER A 3 11.53 -15.61 8.77
N PRO A 4 10.50 -16.41 9.06
CA PRO A 4 9.94 -17.34 8.09
C PRO A 4 9.23 -16.65 6.92
N VAL A 5 8.83 -15.38 7.07
CA VAL A 5 8.13 -14.64 6.01
C VAL A 5 9.10 -13.72 5.27
N ILE A 6 9.17 -13.89 3.94
CA ILE A 6 9.82 -12.96 3.03
C ILE A 6 8.76 -12.15 2.30
N ILE A 7 8.93 -10.84 2.25
CA ILE A 7 8.15 -9.92 1.42
C ILE A 7 9.07 -9.36 0.34
N TYR A 8 8.64 -9.48 -0.90
CA TYR A 8 9.34 -8.99 -2.08
C TYR A 8 8.70 -7.68 -2.56
N GLY A 9 9.47 -6.60 -2.62
CA GLY A 9 8.94 -5.31 -3.09
C GLY A 9 9.86 -4.13 -2.82
N VAL A 10 9.36 -2.92 -3.06
CA VAL A 10 10.06 -1.67 -2.74
C VAL A 10 9.18 -0.76 -1.88
N PRO A 11 9.74 -0.05 -0.88
CA PRO A 11 8.95 0.76 0.05
C PRO A 11 8.08 1.84 -0.59
N PHE A 12 8.46 2.35 -1.76
CA PHE A 12 7.67 3.36 -2.46
C PHE A 12 6.33 2.83 -3.00
N SER A 13 6.24 1.53 -3.29
CA SER A 13 5.03 0.90 -3.84
C SER A 13 3.91 0.86 -2.80
N GLN A 14 2.76 1.44 -3.11
CA GLN A 14 1.58 1.49 -2.22
C GLN A 14 1.14 0.09 -1.75
N PRO A 15 0.93 -0.92 -2.63
CA PRO A 15 0.48 -2.23 -2.17
C PRO A 15 1.57 -2.93 -1.34
N VAL A 16 2.85 -2.61 -1.55
CA VAL A 16 3.93 -3.08 -0.67
C VAL A 16 3.78 -2.43 0.70
N ARG A 17 3.63 -1.09 0.77
CA ARG A 17 3.39 -0.37 2.04
C ARG A 17 2.21 -0.93 2.82
N ALA A 18 1.12 -1.33 2.19
CA ALA A 18 -0.03 -1.92 2.90
C ALA A 18 0.35 -3.21 3.65
N VAL A 19 1.10 -4.12 2.99
CA VAL A 19 1.58 -5.36 3.62
C VAL A 19 2.63 -5.07 4.69
N LEU A 20 3.58 -4.17 4.41
CA LEU A 20 4.60 -3.79 5.38
C LEU A 20 3.98 -3.17 6.63
N TRP A 21 2.99 -2.29 6.45
CA TRP A 21 2.31 -1.65 7.57
C TRP A 21 1.57 -2.66 8.43
N LEU A 22 0.87 -3.62 7.83
CA LEU A 22 0.25 -4.73 8.55
C LEU A 22 1.27 -5.47 9.41
N MET A 23 2.40 -5.88 8.83
CA MET A 23 3.44 -6.61 9.56
C MET A 23 4.05 -5.79 10.70
N LEU A 24 4.32 -4.50 10.46
CA LEU A 24 4.87 -3.62 11.49
C LEU A 24 3.87 -3.36 12.61
N TYR A 25 2.61 -3.05 12.27
CA TYR A 25 1.53 -2.81 13.23
C TYR A 25 1.33 -4.01 14.17
N LYS A 26 1.43 -5.23 13.63
CA LYS A 26 1.36 -6.47 14.41
C LYS A 26 2.71 -6.89 15.00
N GLN A 27 3.75 -6.08 14.84
CA GLN A 27 5.12 -6.28 15.31
C GLN A 27 5.67 -7.67 14.96
N LYS A 28 5.32 -8.17 13.77
CA LYS A 28 5.78 -9.47 13.29
C LYS A 28 7.03 -9.26 12.44
N SER A 29 8.14 -9.87 12.84
CA SER A 29 9.38 -9.83 12.06
C SER A 29 9.21 -10.48 10.68
N PHE A 30 9.86 -9.93 9.65
CA PHE A 30 9.88 -10.42 8.26
C PHE A 30 11.18 -10.01 7.56
N GLU A 31 11.52 -10.72 6.48
CA GLU A 31 12.60 -10.33 5.58
C GLU A 31 12.02 -9.49 4.42
N LEU A 32 12.56 -8.29 4.18
CA LEU A 32 12.21 -7.49 3.01
C LEU A 32 13.28 -7.65 1.92
N VAL A 33 12.92 -8.25 0.79
CA VAL A 33 13.80 -8.37 -0.38
C VAL A 33 13.40 -7.33 -1.42
N LEU A 34 14.35 -6.46 -1.78
CA LEU A 34 14.11 -5.39 -2.76
C LEU A 34 13.94 -5.97 -4.17
N ILE A 35 12.85 -5.60 -4.83
CA ILE A 35 12.56 -5.99 -6.23
C ILE A 35 12.28 -4.76 -7.08
N ASN A 36 13.06 -4.58 -8.15
CA ASN A 36 12.86 -3.50 -9.11
C ASN A 36 11.66 -3.78 -10.03
N PRO A 37 10.53 -3.06 -9.90
CA PRO A 37 9.31 -3.36 -10.64
C PRO A 37 9.49 -3.07 -12.14
N GLY A 38 9.16 -4.05 -12.98
CA GLY A 38 9.22 -3.91 -14.44
C GLY A 38 10.60 -4.16 -15.06
N SER A 39 11.66 -4.30 -14.25
CA SER A 39 13.00 -4.61 -14.73
C SER A 39 13.19 -6.10 -15.03
N SER A 40 13.91 -6.42 -16.12
CA SER A 40 14.34 -7.78 -16.47
C SER A 40 15.75 -8.13 -15.97
N SER A 41 16.45 -7.19 -15.33
CA SER A 41 17.75 -7.45 -14.69
C SER A 41 17.61 -8.29 -13.43
N GLU A 42 18.72 -8.83 -12.91
CA GLU A 42 18.75 -9.49 -11.60
C GLU A 42 18.14 -8.59 -10.52
N GLY A 43 17.31 -9.17 -9.65
CA GLY A 43 16.51 -8.42 -8.67
C GLY A 43 15.32 -7.65 -9.27
N GLY A 44 14.97 -7.87 -10.54
CA GLY A 44 13.82 -7.27 -11.22
C GLY A 44 12.58 -8.17 -11.27
N SER A 45 11.38 -7.57 -11.28
CA SER A 45 10.11 -8.33 -11.28
C SER A 45 9.78 -9.01 -12.62
N ARG A 46 10.56 -8.75 -13.67
CA ARG A 46 10.48 -9.42 -14.99
C ARG A 46 11.63 -10.40 -15.21
N HIS A 47 12.52 -10.59 -14.24
CA HIS A 47 13.59 -11.58 -14.32
C HIS A 47 12.99 -13.01 -14.32
N PRO A 48 13.52 -13.96 -15.11
CA PRO A 48 13.00 -15.32 -15.17
C PRO A 48 12.88 -16.00 -13.79
N ASP A 49 13.85 -15.82 -12.90
CA ASP A 49 13.82 -16.40 -11.55
C ASP A 49 12.68 -15.85 -10.68
N TYR A 50 12.35 -14.57 -10.85
CA TYR A 50 11.20 -13.97 -10.14
C TYR A 50 9.88 -14.49 -10.72
N LEU A 51 9.77 -14.54 -12.05
CA LEU A 51 8.58 -15.03 -12.75
C LEU A 51 8.31 -16.52 -12.51
N ALA A 52 9.36 -17.32 -12.28
CA ALA A 52 9.23 -18.72 -11.93
C ALA A 52 8.51 -18.93 -10.59
N LYS A 53 8.66 -17.99 -9.64
CA LYS A 53 7.94 -18.00 -8.36
C LYS A 53 6.61 -17.24 -8.43
N PHE A 54 6.61 -16.10 -9.11
CA PHE A 54 5.51 -15.13 -9.12
C PHE A 54 5.13 -14.77 -10.57
N PRO A 55 4.22 -15.53 -11.20
CA PRO A 55 4.01 -15.48 -12.65
C PRO A 55 3.45 -14.15 -13.18
N THR A 56 2.82 -13.34 -12.34
CA THR A 56 2.35 -12.00 -12.70
C THR A 56 3.50 -10.97 -12.78
N GLY A 57 4.65 -11.27 -12.16
CA GLY A 57 5.79 -10.37 -12.03
C GLY A 57 5.46 -9.03 -11.38
N THR A 58 4.50 -9.03 -10.45
CA THR A 58 4.06 -7.87 -9.68
C THR A 58 4.65 -7.90 -8.27
N ILE A 59 4.62 -6.73 -7.61
CA ILE A 59 4.96 -6.58 -6.18
C ILE A 59 3.76 -5.96 -5.44
N PRO A 60 3.54 -6.28 -4.15
CA PRO A 60 4.31 -7.21 -3.35
C PRO A 60 4.07 -8.67 -3.75
N SER A 61 5.05 -9.51 -3.43
CA SER A 61 4.88 -10.96 -3.36
C SER A 61 5.42 -11.47 -2.02
N LEU A 62 4.97 -12.64 -1.59
CA LEU A 62 5.31 -13.26 -0.31
C LEU A 62 5.84 -14.68 -0.53
N GLU A 63 6.85 -15.06 0.24
CA GLU A 63 7.28 -16.45 0.43
C GLU A 63 7.25 -16.78 1.93
N ASP A 64 6.59 -17.87 2.26
CA ASP A 64 6.54 -18.44 3.61
C ASP A 64 7.47 -19.65 3.66
N LYS A 65 8.66 -19.47 4.24
CA LYS A 65 9.72 -20.48 4.31
C LYS A 65 9.34 -21.70 5.15
N GLU A 66 8.40 -21.57 6.09
CA GLU A 66 7.94 -22.71 6.91
C GLU A 66 7.15 -23.71 6.08
N THR A 67 6.35 -23.21 5.14
CA THR A 67 5.41 -24.02 4.36
C THR A 67 5.84 -24.20 2.90
N GLY A 68 6.82 -23.43 2.43
CA GLY A 68 7.17 -23.31 1.01
C GLY A 68 6.10 -22.61 0.19
N PHE A 69 5.14 -21.94 0.83
CA PHE A 69 4.02 -21.28 0.16
C PHE A 69 4.45 -19.95 -0.44
N VAL A 70 4.02 -19.68 -1.68
CA VAL A 70 4.28 -18.43 -2.40
C VAL A 70 2.96 -17.79 -2.79
N LEU A 71 2.87 -16.47 -2.67
CA LEU A 71 1.65 -15.72 -2.97
C LEU A 71 1.96 -14.33 -3.53
N SER A 72 1.20 -13.90 -4.53
CA SER A 72 1.18 -12.52 -5.03
C SER A 72 -0.19 -11.89 -4.74
N GLU A 73 -0.30 -10.57 -4.97
CA GLU A 73 -1.45 -9.72 -4.64
C GLU A 73 -1.53 -9.30 -3.16
N SER A 74 -1.36 -7.99 -2.93
CA SER A 74 -1.30 -7.40 -1.57
C SER A 74 -2.48 -7.78 -0.68
N HIS A 75 -3.71 -7.72 -1.18
CA HIS A 75 -4.90 -8.05 -0.39
C HIS A 75 -4.98 -9.54 -0.04
N ALA A 76 -4.60 -10.42 -0.96
CA ALA A 76 -4.50 -11.85 -0.70
C ALA A 76 -3.40 -12.14 0.34
N ILE A 77 -2.26 -11.47 0.22
CA ILE A 77 -1.16 -11.55 1.19
C ILE A 77 -1.60 -11.09 2.57
N MET A 78 -2.29 -9.94 2.68
CA MET A 78 -2.79 -9.42 3.97
C MET A 78 -3.80 -10.37 4.60
N GLY A 79 -4.76 -10.90 3.83
CA GLY A 79 -5.71 -11.90 4.30
C GLY A 79 -5.03 -13.20 4.76
N TYR A 80 -4.06 -13.70 3.99
CA TYR A 80 -3.25 -14.86 4.35
C TYR A 80 -2.52 -14.66 5.68
N LEU A 81 -1.83 -13.53 5.84
CA LEU A 81 -1.10 -13.19 7.06
C LEU A 81 -2.03 -13.08 8.27
N CYS A 82 -3.18 -12.41 8.11
CA CYS A 82 -4.17 -12.31 9.19
C CYS A 82 -4.72 -13.68 9.58
N ASN A 83 -5.00 -14.56 8.62
CA ASN A 83 -5.46 -15.92 8.89
C ASN A 83 -4.37 -16.77 9.55
N LYS A 84 -3.13 -16.74 9.03
CA LYS A 84 -1.99 -17.52 9.57
C LYS A 84 -1.71 -17.16 11.03
N TYR A 85 -1.75 -15.87 11.37
CA TYR A 85 -1.39 -15.38 12.69
C TYR A 85 -2.59 -15.04 13.59
N LYS A 86 -3.82 -15.32 13.15
CA LYS A 86 -5.07 -15.07 13.87
C LYS A 86 -5.24 -13.60 14.29
N TRP A 87 -4.94 -12.68 13.38
CA TRP A 87 -5.13 -11.23 13.57
C TRP A 87 -6.57 -10.83 13.29
N THR A 88 -7.48 -11.36 14.10
CA THR A 88 -8.92 -11.17 13.95
C THR A 88 -9.37 -9.75 14.29
N ASP A 89 -8.51 -8.95 14.90
CA ASP A 89 -8.72 -7.51 15.14
C ASP A 89 -8.71 -6.70 13.84
N LEU A 90 -7.92 -7.10 12.83
CA LEU A 90 -7.83 -6.40 11.54
C LEU A 90 -8.60 -7.12 10.42
N TYR A 91 -8.91 -8.40 10.62
CA TYR A 91 -9.65 -9.24 9.68
C TYR A 91 -10.59 -10.17 10.46
N PRO A 92 -11.81 -9.70 10.82
CA PRO A 92 -12.70 -10.38 11.75
C PRO A 92 -13.12 -11.79 11.31
N ASP A 93 -13.31 -12.74 12.22
CA ASP A 93 -13.82 -14.08 11.87
C ASP A 93 -15.34 -14.10 11.65
N ASN A 94 -16.06 -13.09 12.13
CA ASN A 94 -17.49 -12.96 11.85
C ASN A 94 -17.71 -12.84 10.33
N HIS A 95 -18.62 -13.65 9.79
CA HIS A 95 -18.84 -13.76 8.35
C HIS A 95 -19.28 -12.42 7.73
N GLU A 96 -20.21 -11.71 8.37
CA GLU A 96 -20.76 -10.46 7.87
C GLU A 96 -19.76 -9.30 7.93
N GLU A 97 -18.98 -9.21 9.01
CA GLU A 97 -17.92 -8.21 9.17
C GLU A 97 -16.78 -8.45 8.18
N ARG A 98 -16.33 -9.70 8.05
CA ARG A 98 -15.32 -10.08 7.04
C ARG A 98 -15.79 -9.77 5.63
N ALA A 99 -17.05 -10.05 5.31
CA ALA A 99 -17.60 -9.77 3.99
C ALA A 99 -17.57 -8.27 3.66
N LYS A 100 -17.70 -7.37 4.65
CA LYS A 100 -17.53 -5.92 4.43
C LYS A 100 -16.08 -5.56 4.12
N VAL A 101 -15.12 -6.13 4.84
CA VAL A 101 -13.68 -5.96 4.58
C VAL A 101 -13.35 -6.44 3.16
N ASP A 102 -13.75 -7.66 2.82
CA ASP A 102 -13.51 -8.26 1.50
C ASP A 102 -14.16 -7.44 0.38
N SER A 103 -15.40 -6.98 0.60
CA SER A 103 -16.10 -6.13 -0.36
C SER A 103 -15.30 -4.85 -0.68
N TYR A 104 -14.75 -4.19 0.34
CA TYR A 104 -13.89 -3.03 0.13
C TYR A 104 -12.59 -3.39 -0.59
N LEU A 105 -11.88 -4.44 -0.14
CA LEU A 105 -10.61 -4.86 -0.74
C LEU A 105 -10.77 -5.23 -2.23
N HIS A 106 -11.88 -5.85 -2.62
CA HIS A 106 -12.17 -6.14 -4.02
C HIS A 106 -12.54 -4.87 -4.81
N LEU A 107 -13.37 -3.99 -4.23
CA LEU A 107 -13.75 -2.72 -4.85
C LEU A 107 -12.55 -1.82 -5.09
N HIS A 108 -11.59 -1.80 -4.16
CA HIS A 108 -10.39 -0.96 -4.19
C HIS A 108 -9.62 -1.05 -5.52
N HIS A 109 -9.44 -2.25 -6.07
CA HIS A 109 -8.58 -2.49 -7.25
C HIS A 109 -8.98 -1.71 -8.51
N ARG A 110 -10.26 -1.34 -8.64
CA ARG A 110 -10.80 -0.60 -9.80
C ARG A 110 -11.43 0.74 -9.43
N ASN A 111 -11.18 1.21 -8.20
CA ASN A 111 -11.70 2.47 -7.69
C ASN A 111 -10.58 3.24 -7.00
N VAL A 112 -10.37 3.07 -5.69
CA VAL A 112 -9.42 3.87 -4.91
C VAL A 112 -7.98 3.74 -5.42
N ARG A 113 -7.58 2.56 -5.91
CA ARG A 113 -6.27 2.30 -6.56
C ARG A 113 -6.00 3.23 -7.74
N GLU A 114 -7.03 3.71 -8.43
CA GLU A 114 -6.91 4.67 -9.53
C GLU A 114 -6.25 5.96 -9.07
N ALA A 115 -6.35 6.34 -7.79
CA ALA A 115 -5.68 7.54 -7.29
C ALA A 115 -4.16 7.46 -7.45
N SER A 116 -3.55 6.30 -7.18
CA SER A 116 -2.13 6.09 -7.49
C SER A 116 -1.84 6.13 -8.98
N ILE A 117 -2.66 5.46 -9.80
CA ILE A 117 -2.37 5.26 -11.22
C ILE A 117 -2.64 6.54 -12.04
N GLY A 118 -3.65 7.32 -11.65
CA GLY A 118 -4.11 8.52 -12.33
C GLY A 118 -3.46 9.81 -11.84
N LEU A 119 -3.04 9.90 -10.57
CA LEU A 119 -2.48 11.15 -10.01
C LEU A 119 -0.97 11.08 -9.73
N VAL A 120 -0.48 9.94 -9.22
CA VAL A 120 0.92 9.80 -8.80
C VAL A 120 1.79 9.20 -9.92
N ALA A 121 1.36 8.07 -10.50
CA ALA A 121 2.11 7.36 -11.54
C ALA A 121 2.47 8.23 -12.75
N PRO A 122 1.62 9.13 -13.27
CA PRO A 122 1.97 9.96 -14.42
C PRO A 122 3.13 10.94 -14.13
N LYS A 123 3.36 11.26 -12.86
CA LYS A 123 4.45 12.13 -12.41
C LYS A 123 5.74 11.34 -12.14
N VAL A 124 5.64 10.12 -11.63
CA VAL A 124 6.82 9.34 -11.16
C VAL A 124 7.24 8.20 -12.10
N ARG A 125 6.39 7.81 -13.06
CA ARG A 125 6.64 6.73 -14.04
C ARG A 125 6.68 7.28 -15.45
N LYS A 126 7.74 8.04 -15.77
CA LYS A 126 7.96 8.60 -17.12
C LYS A 126 8.17 7.53 -18.19
N ASP A 127 8.48 6.30 -17.79
CA ASP A 127 8.56 5.12 -18.65
C ASP A 127 7.18 4.62 -19.12
N LEU A 128 6.11 5.02 -18.44
CA LEU A 128 4.74 4.72 -18.83
C LEU A 128 4.14 5.90 -19.58
N SER A 129 3.56 5.62 -20.75
CA SER A 129 2.77 6.60 -21.50
C SER A 129 1.30 6.46 -21.12
N PHE A 130 0.73 7.52 -20.54
CA PHE A 130 -0.70 7.60 -20.21
C PHE A 130 -1.43 8.47 -21.23
N SER A 131 -2.49 7.96 -21.84
CA SER A 131 -3.32 8.77 -22.74
C SER A 131 -4.20 9.75 -21.96
N GLU A 132 -4.58 10.86 -22.60
CA GLU A 132 -5.50 11.84 -22.00
C GLU A 132 -6.84 11.20 -21.63
N ASP A 133 -7.37 10.32 -22.49
CA ASP A 133 -8.61 9.58 -22.23
C ASP A 133 -8.48 8.68 -21.00
N PHE A 134 -7.33 8.02 -20.83
CA PHE A 134 -7.06 7.20 -19.65
C PHE A 134 -7.10 8.05 -18.37
N LEU A 135 -6.37 9.18 -18.36
CA LEU A 135 -6.32 10.08 -17.20
C LEU A 135 -7.71 10.65 -16.88
N LYS A 136 -8.49 11.03 -17.90
CA LYS A 136 -9.87 11.51 -17.73
C LYS A 136 -10.78 10.46 -17.08
N ILE A 137 -10.71 9.21 -17.53
CA ILE A 137 -11.48 8.10 -16.94
C ILE A 137 -11.02 7.85 -15.51
N SER A 138 -9.71 7.82 -15.27
CA SER A 138 -9.13 7.61 -13.94
C SER A 138 -9.58 8.70 -12.96
N HIS A 139 -9.51 9.98 -13.35
CA HIS A 139 -10.01 11.10 -12.55
C HIS A 139 -11.51 11.00 -12.23
N ALA A 140 -12.33 10.58 -13.19
CA ALA A 140 -13.75 10.37 -12.96
C ALA A 140 -14.02 9.22 -11.96
N ASN A 141 -13.22 8.15 -12.02
CA ASN A 141 -13.32 7.03 -11.08
C ASN A 141 -12.86 7.45 -9.67
N ILE A 142 -11.77 8.20 -9.56
CA ILE A 142 -11.27 8.74 -8.29
C ILE A 142 -12.34 9.62 -7.64
N HIS A 143 -12.93 10.55 -8.40
CA HIS A 143 -13.97 11.44 -7.89
C HIS A 143 -15.16 10.66 -7.32
N LYS A 144 -15.65 9.64 -8.06
CA LYS A 144 -16.73 8.75 -7.58
C LYS A 144 -16.32 7.95 -6.35
N ALA A 145 -15.11 7.41 -6.32
CA ALA A 145 -14.61 6.62 -5.21
C ALA A 145 -14.52 7.46 -3.92
N PHE A 146 -14.02 8.69 -4.02
CA PHE A 146 -13.87 9.58 -2.86
C PHE A 146 -15.24 10.06 -2.35
N HIS A 147 -16.20 10.34 -3.22
CA HIS A 147 -17.58 10.63 -2.78
C HIS A 147 -18.23 9.42 -2.08
N ALA A 148 -18.01 8.21 -2.59
CA ALA A 148 -18.52 7.00 -1.94
C ALA A 148 -17.92 6.78 -0.55
N ILE A 149 -16.63 7.08 -0.37
CA ILE A 149 -15.96 7.04 0.93
C ILE A 149 -16.52 8.13 1.86
N GLU A 150 -16.57 9.37 1.37
CA GLU A 150 -16.96 10.56 2.14
C GLU A 150 -18.40 10.50 2.64
N GLU A 151 -19.35 10.23 1.74
CA GLU A 151 -20.79 10.29 2.03
C GLU A 151 -21.33 8.94 2.52
N GLY A 152 -20.63 7.85 2.19
CA GLY A 152 -21.00 6.48 2.50
C GLY A 152 -20.31 5.95 3.74
N TRP A 153 -19.12 5.39 3.57
CA TRP A 153 -18.42 4.64 4.62
C TRP A 153 -18.03 5.52 5.82
N LEU A 154 -17.27 6.58 5.60
CA LEU A 154 -16.73 7.42 6.68
C LEU A 154 -17.76 8.39 7.28
N ASN A 155 -18.88 8.60 6.60
CA ASN A 155 -20.04 9.30 7.16
C ASN A 155 -20.76 8.45 8.22
N LYS A 156 -20.72 7.12 8.08
CA LYS A 156 -21.47 6.19 8.95
C LYS A 156 -20.65 5.65 10.10
N SER A 157 -19.34 5.59 9.93
CA SER A 157 -18.44 4.91 10.85
C SER A 157 -17.11 5.65 10.96
N ARG A 158 -16.37 5.33 12.02
CA ARG A 158 -15.04 5.89 12.27
C ARG A 158 -14.02 5.51 11.19
N PHE A 159 -14.00 4.23 10.80
CA PHE A 159 -13.17 3.64 9.75
C PHE A 159 -14.04 3.14 8.57
N LEU A 160 -13.42 2.61 7.51
CA LEU A 160 -14.12 2.31 6.26
C LEU A 160 -15.24 1.27 6.38
N VAL A 161 -15.08 0.29 7.27
CA VAL A 161 -16.01 -0.85 7.36
C VAL A 161 -16.64 -1.01 8.74
N GLY A 162 -16.45 -0.03 9.62
CA GLY A 162 -16.91 -0.08 11.01
C GLY A 162 -16.17 0.91 11.89
N ASP A 163 -16.26 0.73 13.20
CA ASP A 163 -15.61 1.60 14.18
C ASP A 163 -14.20 1.12 14.57
N ASP A 164 -13.82 -0.07 14.10
CA ASP A 164 -12.50 -0.66 14.31
C ASP A 164 -11.65 -0.60 13.03
N LEU A 165 -10.35 -0.43 13.21
CA LEU A 165 -9.35 -0.44 12.14
C LEU A 165 -9.29 -1.83 11.50
N THR A 166 -9.26 -1.90 10.17
CA THR A 166 -9.08 -3.16 9.44
C THR A 166 -8.02 -3.07 8.35
N ILE A 167 -7.71 -4.20 7.72
CA ILE A 167 -6.86 -4.21 6.52
C ILE A 167 -7.44 -3.39 5.35
N ALA A 168 -8.75 -3.12 5.34
CA ALA A 168 -9.37 -2.20 4.38
C ALA A 168 -8.79 -0.79 4.51
N ASP A 169 -8.64 -0.28 5.74
CA ASP A 169 -8.12 1.05 6.02
C ASP A 169 -6.65 1.18 5.66
N LEU A 170 -5.83 0.16 5.98
CA LEU A 170 -4.42 0.14 5.60
C LEU A 170 -4.25 0.20 4.07
N SER A 171 -5.02 -0.61 3.33
CA SER A 171 -5.03 -0.61 1.87
C SER A 171 -5.53 0.71 1.29
N ALA A 172 -6.56 1.31 1.87
CA ALA A 172 -7.08 2.60 1.42
C ALA A 172 -6.07 3.73 1.62
N TYR A 173 -5.43 3.74 2.80
CA TYR A 173 -4.62 4.87 3.21
C TYR A 173 -3.36 4.99 2.37
N VAL A 174 -2.73 3.88 1.99
CA VAL A 174 -1.53 3.94 1.14
C VAL A 174 -1.80 4.60 -0.22
N GLU A 175 -3.06 4.55 -0.69
CA GLU A 175 -3.54 5.20 -1.90
C GLU A 175 -3.96 6.66 -1.69
N ILE A 176 -4.73 6.94 -0.63
CA ILE A 176 -5.35 8.24 -0.36
C ILE A 176 -4.39 9.16 0.39
N GLY A 177 -3.79 8.68 1.48
CA GLY A 177 -2.89 9.44 2.34
C GLY A 177 -1.71 10.01 1.58
N GLN A 178 -1.13 9.25 0.64
CA GLN A 178 0.00 9.74 -0.15
C GLN A 178 -0.27 11.03 -0.93
N LEU A 179 -1.54 11.35 -1.22
CA LEU A 179 -1.93 12.52 -2.01
C LEU A 179 -1.90 13.82 -1.20
N GLN A 180 -1.81 13.71 0.14
CA GLN A 180 -1.82 14.86 1.05
C GLN A 180 -0.65 15.82 0.81
N ARG A 181 -0.84 17.07 1.23
CA ARG A 181 0.17 18.15 1.13
C ARG A 181 1.52 17.82 1.78
N LYS A 182 1.52 17.02 2.84
CA LYS A 182 2.75 16.56 3.53
C LYS A 182 3.55 15.52 2.75
N PHE A 183 2.97 14.97 1.68
CA PHE A 183 3.58 13.98 0.80
C PHE A 183 3.58 14.54 -0.63
N THR A 184 2.83 13.92 -1.56
CA THR A 184 2.91 14.25 -3.00
C THR A 184 2.20 15.55 -3.38
N ASN A 185 1.27 16.04 -2.54
CA ASN A 185 0.49 17.26 -2.76
C ASN A 185 -0.30 17.29 -4.08
N VAL A 186 -0.70 16.12 -4.61
CA VAL A 186 -1.39 16.02 -5.91
C VAL A 186 -2.92 16.07 -5.84
N TYR A 187 -3.50 16.17 -4.64
CA TYR A 187 -4.94 16.22 -4.45
C TYR A 187 -5.34 17.14 -3.29
N ASP A 188 -6.47 17.83 -3.47
CA ASP A 188 -7.03 18.70 -2.45
C ASP A 188 -8.20 18.03 -1.74
N PHE A 189 -8.05 17.83 -0.43
CA PHE A 189 -9.04 17.16 0.41
C PHE A 189 -9.99 18.14 1.11
N GLU A 190 -9.89 19.45 0.87
CA GLU A 190 -10.81 20.44 1.45
C GLU A 190 -12.30 20.07 1.30
N PRO A 191 -12.77 19.52 0.16
CA PRO A 191 -14.18 19.13 0.00
C PRO A 191 -14.60 17.87 0.78
N PHE A 192 -13.67 17.16 1.43
CA PHE A 192 -13.89 15.83 2.01
C PHE A 192 -13.56 15.80 3.52
N PRO A 193 -14.41 16.38 4.38
CA PRO A 193 -14.15 16.46 5.83
C PRO A 193 -14.08 15.09 6.52
N ASN A 194 -14.89 14.09 6.12
CA ASN A 194 -14.82 12.75 6.73
C ASN A 194 -13.54 12.01 6.32
N ILE A 195 -13.11 12.13 5.06
CA ILE A 195 -11.80 11.63 4.63
C ILE A 195 -10.69 12.35 5.41
N THR A 196 -10.78 13.67 5.57
CA THR A 196 -9.78 14.44 6.31
C THR A 196 -9.67 13.98 7.76
N ARG A 197 -10.79 13.80 8.47
CA ARG A 197 -10.83 13.20 9.82
C ARG A 197 -10.15 11.82 9.83
N TRP A 198 -10.55 10.94 8.92
CA TRP A 198 -9.99 9.59 8.86
C TRP A 198 -8.48 9.61 8.57
N LEU A 199 -7.99 10.50 7.71
CA LEU A 199 -6.55 10.67 7.46
C LEU A 199 -5.80 11.10 8.73
N GLU A 200 -6.39 11.98 9.54
CA GLU A 200 -5.80 12.39 10.83
C GLU A 200 -5.75 11.23 11.82
N GLU A 201 -6.79 10.41 11.87
CA GLU A 201 -6.81 9.20 12.71
C GLU A 201 -5.79 8.16 12.25
N MET A 202 -5.69 7.93 10.93
CA MET A 202 -4.73 6.99 10.35
C MET A 202 -3.27 7.43 10.59
N ASN A 203 -3.00 8.74 10.72
CA ASN A 203 -1.67 9.24 11.11
C ASN A 203 -1.26 8.82 12.52
N GLN A 204 -2.22 8.49 13.39
CA GLN A 204 -1.95 8.03 14.76
C GLN A 204 -1.79 6.51 14.85
N VAL A 205 -2.05 5.77 13.76
CA VAL A 205 -1.84 4.32 13.72
C VAL A 205 -0.35 4.02 13.80
N ALA A 206 0.03 3.08 14.67
CA ALA A 206 1.42 2.74 14.92
C ALA A 206 2.18 2.40 13.63
N TYR A 207 3.46 2.80 13.59
CA TYR A 207 4.37 2.64 12.45
C TYR A 207 3.95 3.37 11.16
N HIS A 208 3.01 4.31 11.25
CA HIS A 208 2.58 5.13 10.12
C HIS A 208 3.79 5.83 9.47
N ASP A 209 4.60 6.56 10.23
CA ASP A 209 5.65 7.39 9.63
C ASP A 209 6.76 6.53 9.01
N GLU A 210 7.15 5.45 9.67
CA GLU A 210 8.21 4.56 9.20
C GLU A 210 7.84 3.89 7.88
N VAL A 211 6.61 3.38 7.74
CA VAL A 211 6.16 2.77 6.48
C VAL A 211 5.99 3.80 5.35
N HIS A 212 5.77 5.07 5.68
CA HIS A 212 5.62 6.17 4.73
C HIS A 212 6.88 6.99 4.49
N THR A 213 8.03 6.59 5.05
CA THR A 213 9.33 7.28 4.91
C THR A 213 9.64 7.66 3.46
N SER A 214 9.40 6.76 2.50
CA SER A 214 9.69 7.04 1.08
C SER A 214 8.87 8.20 0.51
N LEU A 215 7.70 8.49 1.07
CA LEU A 215 6.88 9.63 0.65
C LEU A 215 7.37 10.94 1.27
N TYR A 216 7.79 10.92 2.54
CA TYR A 216 8.41 12.09 3.17
C TYR A 216 9.69 12.49 2.43
N GLU A 217 10.51 11.52 2.03
CA GLU A 217 11.73 11.76 1.26
C GLU A 217 11.46 12.16 -0.19
N LEU A 218 10.34 11.71 -0.79
CA LEU A 218 9.95 12.15 -2.13
C LEU A 218 9.48 13.61 -2.12
N GLY A 219 8.65 13.97 -1.14
CA GLY A 219 8.05 15.30 -1.03
C GLY A 219 7.01 15.61 -2.10
N ASP A 220 6.78 16.91 -2.28
CA ASP A 220 5.82 17.48 -3.20
C ASP A 220 6.23 17.23 -4.67
N ILE A 221 5.31 16.66 -5.45
CA ILE A 221 5.50 16.38 -6.88
C ILE A 221 4.37 16.98 -7.74
N SER A 222 3.58 17.88 -7.15
CA SER A 222 2.41 18.49 -7.78
C SER A 222 2.80 19.33 -9.00
N THR A 223 3.92 20.06 -8.88
CA THR A 223 4.47 20.92 -9.93
C THR A 223 5.49 20.17 -10.80
N GLU A 224 6.53 19.64 -10.18
CA GLU A 224 7.67 19.01 -10.86
C GLU A 224 7.74 17.50 -10.62
N ALA A 225 8.01 16.76 -11.70
CA ALA A 225 8.22 15.33 -11.60
C ALA A 225 9.58 15.05 -10.95
N PRO A 226 9.66 14.14 -9.96
CA PRO A 226 10.91 13.82 -9.27
C PRO A 226 11.90 13.14 -10.23
N SER A 227 13.19 13.29 -9.93
CA SER A 227 14.23 12.56 -10.65
C SER A 227 14.23 11.07 -10.27
N MET A 228 14.76 10.21 -11.14
CA MET A 228 14.94 8.80 -10.79
C MET A 228 15.87 8.61 -9.58
N GLU A 229 16.89 9.47 -9.45
CA GLU A 229 17.78 9.46 -8.29
C GLU A 229 17.04 9.79 -6.99
N THR A 230 16.14 10.76 -7.01
CA THR A 230 15.27 11.11 -5.87
C THR A 230 14.44 9.90 -5.44
N ILE A 231 13.77 9.22 -6.38
CA ILE A 231 12.95 8.03 -6.09
C ILE A 231 13.81 6.88 -5.53
N ILE A 232 15.01 6.68 -6.08
CA ILE A 232 15.95 5.65 -5.59
C ILE A 232 16.39 5.96 -4.17
N ASN A 233 16.77 7.20 -3.88
CA ASN A 233 17.24 7.62 -2.56
C ASN A 233 16.11 7.53 -1.52
N ALA A 234 14.89 7.91 -1.87
CA ALA A 234 13.71 7.74 -1.03
C ALA A 234 13.45 6.26 -0.68
N ASN A 235 13.56 5.35 -1.66
CA ASN A 235 13.43 3.91 -1.40
C ASN A 235 14.55 3.38 -0.50
N LYS A 236 15.81 3.80 -0.70
CA LYS A 236 16.94 3.39 0.12
C LYS A 236 16.76 3.83 1.57
N LYS A 237 16.38 5.09 1.79
CA LYS A 237 16.15 5.65 3.13
C LYS A 237 15.00 4.94 3.84
N ALA A 238 13.90 4.69 3.13
CA ALA A 238 12.78 3.92 3.66
C ALA A 238 13.18 2.48 3.99
N TYR A 239 13.95 1.82 3.12
CA TYR A 239 14.44 0.45 3.37
C TYR A 239 15.29 0.38 4.64
N VAL A 240 16.23 1.31 4.84
CA VAL A 240 17.04 1.37 6.07
C VAL A 240 16.15 1.56 7.30
N THR A 241 15.22 2.51 7.25
CA THR A 241 14.28 2.78 8.35
C THR A 241 13.46 1.54 8.71
N LEU A 242 12.97 0.82 7.69
CA LEU A 242 12.22 -0.42 7.88
C LEU A 242 13.08 -1.53 8.48
N GLN A 243 14.32 -1.71 8.01
CA GLN A 243 15.25 -2.70 8.55
C GLN A 243 15.59 -2.45 10.01
N GLU A 244 15.80 -1.18 10.39
CA GLU A 244 15.98 -0.78 11.79
C GLU A 244 14.77 -1.21 12.64
N LYS A 245 13.54 -0.90 12.22
CA LYS A 245 12.33 -1.30 12.94
C LYS A 245 12.13 -2.81 13.00
N ILE A 246 12.39 -3.53 11.92
CA ILE A 246 12.30 -4.99 11.87
C ILE A 246 13.30 -5.63 12.85
N SER A 247 14.50 -5.07 12.98
CA SER A 247 15.54 -5.59 13.90
C SER A 247 15.19 -5.43 15.38
N GLU A 248 14.30 -4.49 15.72
CA GLU A 248 13.78 -4.27 17.07
C GLU A 248 12.67 -5.28 17.43
N MET A 249 12.08 -5.98 16.45
CA MET A 249 10.99 -6.93 16.66
C MET A 249 11.54 -8.27 17.16
N LYS A 250 10.91 -8.80 18.22
CA LYS A 250 11.21 -10.14 18.73
C LYS A 250 10.59 -11.20 17.79
N GLU A 251 11.30 -12.30 17.60
CA GLU A 251 10.87 -13.45 16.77
C GLU A 251 9.54 -14.07 17.23
#